data_AF-A0A7K7CRM0-F1
#
_entry.id   AF-A0A7K7CRM0-F1
#
_cell.length_a   1.000
_cell.length_b   1.000
_cell.length_c   1.000
_cell.angle_alpha   90.00
_cell.angle_beta   90.00
_cell.angle_gamma   90.00
#
_symmetry.space_group_name_H-M   'P 1'
#
loop_
_entity.id
_entity.type
_entity.pdbx_description
1 polymer ?
#
loop_
_entity_poly.entity_id
_entity_poly.type
_entity_poly.pdbx_seq_one_letter_code
_entity_poly.pdbx_strand_id
1 'polypeptide(L)'
;QVSELVQFLLVKDQKKMPIKKADMLKSVFGKYRSCKEYKDLYSEIVNKAGRTLQEVGEAQQGKGRVLGGDPPRGLTLVLPQVFGLQLVEIDTKCPTYILINNLPRAEGNICHRDKEKEKMGLLLIILSFIFMKGNSVKDSALWEFLNLLRVYPGKQHRVFGDVRKLVTDEFVHQKYLEMISIPLTDPREFKFQWGPRAEKETSKKDVLNFVAKVRPFWGHLWVLGDSRARFDA
;
A
#
# COMPACT_ATOMS: atom_id res chain seq x y z
N GLN A 1 -23.68 10.19 2.20
CA GLN A 1 -23.21 9.01 2.96
C GLN A 1 -22.31 8.09 2.13
N VAL A 2 -22.81 7.34 1.12
CA VAL A 2 -21.94 6.43 0.33
C VAL A 2 -20.87 7.19 -0.46
N SER A 3 -21.25 8.26 -1.18
CA SER A 3 -20.31 9.11 -1.94
C SER A 3 -19.26 9.78 -1.05
N GLU A 4 -19.65 10.29 0.11
CA GLU A 4 -18.76 10.87 1.12
C GLU A 4 -17.77 9.84 1.65
N LEU A 5 -18.23 8.62 1.95
CA LEU A 5 -17.36 7.52 2.36
C LEU A 5 -16.38 7.17 1.25
N VAL A 6 -16.82 7.03 0.01
CA VAL A 6 -15.94 6.77 -1.15
C VAL A 6 -14.88 7.87 -1.28
N GLN A 7 -15.26 9.15 -1.23
CA GLN A 7 -14.29 10.26 -1.27
C GLN A 7 -13.29 10.21 -0.11
N PHE A 8 -13.77 9.95 1.11
CA PHE A 8 -12.91 9.77 2.28
C PHE A 8 -11.90 8.63 2.08
N LEU A 9 -12.37 7.47 1.58
CA LEU A 9 -11.53 6.31 1.31
C LEU A 9 -10.44 6.64 0.26
N LEU A 10 -10.81 7.31 -0.84
CA LEU A 10 -9.85 7.72 -1.88
C LEU A 10 -8.77 8.68 -1.35
N VAL A 11 -9.14 9.64 -0.50
CA VAL A 11 -8.17 10.53 0.14
C VAL A 11 -7.22 9.77 1.08
N LYS A 12 -7.71 8.74 1.77
CA LYS A 12 -6.86 7.89 2.62
C LYS A 12 -5.88 7.04 1.81
N ASP A 13 -6.28 6.53 0.64
CA ASP A 13 -5.41 5.74 -0.23
C ASP A 13 -4.27 6.56 -0.83
N GLN A 14 -4.49 7.84 -1.16
CA GLN A 14 -3.44 8.73 -1.67
C GLN A 14 -2.23 8.83 -0.73
N LYS A 15 -2.43 8.67 0.59
CA LYS A 15 -1.38 8.69 1.61
C LYS A 15 -0.97 7.29 2.07
N LYS A 16 -1.53 6.24 1.46
CA LYS A 16 -1.43 4.85 1.92
C LYS A 16 -1.71 4.71 3.40
N MET A 17 -2.69 5.44 3.93
CA MET A 17 -3.03 5.33 5.35
C MET A 17 -4.00 4.16 5.59
N PRO A 18 -3.76 3.30 6.60
CA PRO A 18 -4.77 2.35 7.04
C PRO A 18 -6.00 3.07 7.59
N ILE A 19 -7.16 2.46 7.43
CA ILE A 19 -8.48 3.06 7.61
C ILE A 19 -9.19 2.32 8.75
N LYS A 20 -9.39 2.98 9.89
CA LYS A 20 -10.08 2.36 11.03
C LYS A 20 -11.59 2.41 10.84
N LYS A 21 -12.31 1.38 11.28
CA LYS A 21 -13.79 1.35 11.34
C LYS A 21 -14.38 2.58 12.03
N ALA A 22 -13.78 3.00 13.15
CA ALA A 22 -14.22 4.18 13.89
C ALA A 22 -14.13 5.47 13.06
N ASP A 23 -13.16 5.59 12.17
CA ASP A 23 -12.98 6.77 11.32
C ASP A 23 -14.00 6.77 10.17
N MET A 24 -14.31 5.61 9.59
CA MET A 24 -15.40 5.47 8.60
C MET A 24 -16.77 5.77 9.22
N LEU A 25 -17.00 5.31 10.45
CA LEU A 25 -18.23 5.65 11.18
C LEU A 25 -18.34 7.16 11.40
N LYS A 26 -17.25 7.81 11.80
CA LYS A 26 -17.21 9.28 11.96
C LYS A 26 -17.42 10.01 10.64
N SER A 27 -16.92 9.51 9.51
CA SER A 27 -17.12 10.16 8.21
C SER A 27 -18.55 10.03 7.72
N VAL A 28 -19.24 8.92 8.01
CA VAL A 28 -20.62 8.67 7.56
C VAL A 28 -21.66 9.27 8.50
N PHE A 29 -21.44 9.21 9.82
CA PHE A 29 -22.44 9.54 10.83
C PHE A 29 -22.04 10.72 11.75
N GLY A 30 -20.85 11.30 11.57
CA GLY A 30 -20.37 12.42 12.38
C GLY A 30 -19.86 12.01 13.78
N LYS A 31 -19.67 13.01 14.66
CA LYS A 31 -19.02 12.83 15.99
C LYS A 31 -19.87 12.07 17.02
N TYR A 32 -21.18 11.93 16.80
CA TYR A 32 -22.11 11.39 17.79
C TYR A 32 -23.21 10.56 17.13
N ARG A 33 -23.16 9.23 17.31
CA ARG A 33 -24.36 8.43 17.58
C ARG A 33 -24.03 7.00 18.03
N SER A 34 -24.73 6.57 19.08
CA SER A 34 -24.68 5.25 19.71
C SER A 34 -25.07 4.12 18.72
N CYS A 35 -24.35 3.00 18.76
CA CYS A 35 -24.42 1.89 17.80
C CYS A 35 -25.10 0.64 18.39
N LYS A 36 -26.40 0.49 18.14
CA LYS A 36 -27.03 -0.84 18.02
C LYS A 36 -27.97 -0.91 16.81
N GLU A 37 -28.74 0.15 16.55
CA GLU A 37 -29.64 0.24 15.39
C GLU A 37 -28.94 0.51 14.05
N TYR A 38 -27.71 1.04 14.06
CA TYR A 38 -27.01 1.44 12.84
C TYR A 38 -26.00 0.41 12.33
N LYS A 39 -25.91 -0.77 12.96
CA LYS A 39 -24.95 -1.81 12.54
C LYS A 39 -25.27 -2.33 11.14
N ASP A 40 -26.55 -2.52 10.85
CA ASP A 40 -27.03 -3.01 9.56
C ASP A 40 -26.89 -1.92 8.49
N LEU A 41 -27.30 -0.69 8.82
CA LEU A 41 -27.13 0.47 7.94
C LEU A 41 -25.65 0.74 7.63
N TYR A 42 -24.77 0.66 8.62
CA TYR A 42 -23.33 0.81 8.41
C TYR A 42 -22.78 -0.27 7.47
N SER A 43 -23.17 -1.53 7.70
CA SER A 43 -22.72 -2.65 6.86
C SER A 43 -23.21 -2.47 5.43
N GLU A 44 -24.45 -2.02 5.24
CA GLU A 44 -25.00 -1.70 3.92
C GLU A 44 -24.23 -0.56 3.23
N ILE A 45 -23.95 0.54 3.93
CA ILE A 45 -23.20 1.68 3.39
C ILE A 45 -21.77 1.28 2.99
N VAL A 46 -21.07 0.53 3.85
CA VAL A 46 -19.71 0.07 3.56
C VAL A 46 -19.71 -0.92 2.40
N ASN A 47 -20.64 -1.87 2.38
CA ASN A 47 -20.76 -2.83 1.28
C ASN A 47 -21.06 -2.13 -0.05
N LYS A 48 -21.92 -1.11 -0.03
CA LYS A 48 -22.25 -0.32 -1.22
C LYS A 48 -21.06 0.52 -1.68
N ALA A 49 -20.34 1.18 -0.76
CA ALA A 49 -19.11 1.92 -1.08
C ALA A 49 -18.01 0.99 -1.62
N GLY A 50 -17.87 -0.22 -1.06
CA GLY A 50 -16.94 -1.24 -1.53
C GLY A 50 -17.25 -1.69 -2.95
N ARG A 51 -18.53 -1.93 -3.28
CA ARG A 51 -18.96 -2.23 -4.65
C ARG A 51 -18.64 -1.08 -5.61
N THR A 52 -18.97 0.17 -5.24
CA THR A 52 -18.66 1.35 -6.05
C THR A 52 -17.16 1.51 -6.31
N LEU A 53 -16.30 1.15 -5.35
CA LEU A 53 -14.84 1.17 -5.55
C LEU A 53 -14.36 0.04 -6.47
N GLN A 54 -15.01 -1.13 -6.40
CA GLN A 54 -14.61 -2.32 -7.14
C GLN A 54 -15.14 -2.32 -8.59
N GLU A 55 -16.27 -1.68 -8.86
CA GLU A 55 -16.88 -1.61 -10.19
C GLU A 55 -15.86 -1.17 -11.25
N VAL A 56 -15.44 -2.13 -12.08
CA VAL A 56 -14.63 -1.89 -13.27
C VAL A 56 -15.61 -1.63 -14.39
N GLY A 57 -15.67 -0.39 -14.87
CA GLY A 57 -16.46 -0.10 -16.06
C GLY A 57 -15.90 -0.90 -17.22
N GLU A 58 -16.71 -1.78 -17.81
CA GLU A 58 -16.48 -2.23 -19.17
C GLU A 58 -16.45 -0.97 -20.04
N ALA A 59 -15.25 -0.54 -20.45
CA ALA A 59 -15.14 0.37 -21.55
C ALA A 59 -15.82 -0.33 -22.72
N GLN A 60 -17.04 0.09 -23.07
CA GLN A 60 -17.65 -0.34 -24.30
C GLN A 60 -16.69 0.04 -25.42
N GLN A 61 -15.96 -0.96 -25.91
CA GLN A 61 -15.27 -0.90 -27.18
C GLN A 61 -16.38 -0.97 -28.25
N GLY A 62 -17.13 0.13 -28.36
CA GLY A 62 -18.16 0.33 -29.35
C GLY A 62 -17.48 0.39 -30.71
N LYS A 63 -17.53 -0.74 -31.43
CA LYS A 63 -17.35 -0.78 -32.89
C LYS A 63 -18.13 0.37 -33.50
N GLY A 64 -17.41 1.25 -34.19
CA GLY A 64 -17.98 2.43 -34.83
C GLY A 64 -19.15 2.07 -35.75
N ARG A 65 -20.26 2.79 -35.58
CA ARG A 65 -21.12 3.19 -36.68
C ARG A 65 -21.29 4.69 -36.60
N VAL A 66 -20.72 5.35 -37.61
CA VAL A 66 -20.93 6.76 -37.91
C VAL A 66 -22.40 6.93 -38.29
N LEU A 67 -23.13 7.76 -37.55
CA LEU A 67 -24.28 8.49 -38.09
C LEU A 67 -24.17 9.92 -37.57
N GLY A 68 -23.94 10.84 -38.52
CA GLY A 68 -23.86 12.28 -38.25
C GLY A 68 -25.20 12.81 -37.77
N GLY A 69 -25.16 13.55 -36.67
CA GLY A 69 -26.25 14.32 -36.10
C GLY A 69 -25.71 15.05 -34.88
N ASP A 70 -25.93 16.36 -34.80
CA ASP A 70 -25.45 17.20 -33.72
C ASP A 70 -25.85 16.62 -32.33
N PRO A 71 -24.96 16.67 -31.32
CA PRO A 71 -25.30 16.13 -30.01
C PRO A 71 -26.38 17.00 -29.35
N PRO A 72 -27.42 16.40 -28.74
CA PRO A 72 -28.43 17.16 -28.03
C PRO A 72 -27.80 17.89 -26.83
N ARG A 73 -28.16 19.17 -26.69
CA ARG A 73 -27.81 20.02 -25.55
C ARG A 73 -28.46 19.45 -24.28
N GLY A 74 -27.72 18.62 -23.55
CA GLY A 74 -28.22 18.03 -22.30
C GLY A 74 -27.57 16.72 -21.84
N LEU A 75 -26.48 16.26 -22.46
CA LEU A 75 -25.77 15.06 -21.99
C LEU A 75 -24.88 15.41 -20.78
N THR A 76 -25.41 15.25 -19.58
CA THR A 76 -24.58 15.02 -18.39
C THR A 76 -23.81 13.72 -18.65
N LEU A 77 -22.53 13.83 -18.98
CA LEU A 77 -21.59 12.71 -18.96
C LEU A 77 -21.56 12.18 -17.52
N VAL A 78 -22.41 11.20 -17.21
CA VAL A 78 -22.24 10.36 -16.03
C VAL A 78 -21.06 9.48 -16.34
N LEU A 79 -19.85 9.99 -16.06
CA LEU A 79 -18.63 9.17 -16.06
C LEU A 79 -18.91 7.98 -15.13
N PRO A 80 -18.87 6.73 -15.61
CA PRO A 80 -18.82 5.60 -14.70
C PRO A 80 -17.59 5.83 -13.84
N GLN A 81 -17.78 5.94 -12.54
CA GLN A 81 -16.71 6.22 -11.60
C GLN A 81 -15.95 4.92 -11.37
N VAL A 82 -15.05 4.60 -12.31
CA VAL A 82 -14.25 3.39 -12.31
C VAL A 82 -13.02 3.59 -11.45
N PHE A 83 -12.90 2.84 -10.36
CA PHE A 83 -11.73 2.92 -9.46
C PHE A 83 -10.89 1.64 -9.44
N GLY A 84 -11.52 0.46 -9.59
CA GLY A 84 -10.82 -0.83 -9.52
C GLY A 84 -10.07 -1.05 -8.20
N LEU A 85 -10.56 -0.45 -7.12
CA LEU A 85 -9.99 -0.53 -5.79
C LEU A 85 -10.81 -1.49 -4.93
N GLN A 86 -10.13 -2.30 -4.12
CA GLN A 86 -10.74 -3.22 -3.18
C GLN A 86 -10.47 -2.77 -1.74
N LEU A 87 -11.52 -2.64 -0.93
CA LEU A 87 -11.40 -2.43 0.51
C LEU A 87 -11.15 -3.77 1.20
N VAL A 88 -9.97 -3.94 1.79
CA VAL A 88 -9.53 -5.20 2.42
C VAL A 88 -9.23 -4.98 3.89
N GLU A 89 -9.75 -5.86 4.73
CA GLU A 89 -9.47 -5.87 6.17
C GLU A 89 -8.10 -6.51 6.45
N ILE A 90 -7.29 -5.85 7.28
CA ILE A 90 -5.93 -6.28 7.65
C ILE A 90 -5.77 -6.59 9.15
N ASP A 91 -6.71 -6.14 9.99
CA ASP A 91 -6.73 -6.44 11.42
C ASP A 91 -8.19 -6.57 11.88
N THR A 92 -8.54 -7.75 12.39
CA THR A 92 -9.88 -8.07 12.90
C THR A 92 -10.07 -7.72 14.37
N LYS A 93 -8.98 -7.64 15.16
CA LYS A 93 -9.03 -7.27 16.58
C LYS A 93 -9.33 -5.79 16.73
N CYS A 94 -8.68 -4.99 15.90
CA CYS A 94 -8.95 -3.56 15.75
C CYS A 94 -9.35 -3.31 14.29
N PRO A 95 -10.65 -3.44 13.93
CA PRO A 95 -11.13 -3.40 12.53
C PRO A 95 -10.49 -2.28 11.71
N THR A 96 -9.48 -2.66 10.92
CA THR A 96 -8.62 -1.77 10.13
C THR A 96 -8.55 -2.29 8.72
N TYR A 97 -8.71 -1.37 7.76
CA TYR A 97 -8.85 -1.65 6.35
C TYR A 97 -7.78 -0.91 5.54
N ILE A 98 -7.50 -1.41 4.35
CA ILE A 98 -6.68 -0.76 3.32
C ILE A 98 -7.41 -0.81 1.99
N LEU A 99 -7.03 0.07 1.07
CA LEU A 99 -7.41 -0.04 -0.33
C LEU A 99 -6.27 -0.70 -1.12
N ILE A 100 -6.61 -1.71 -1.91
CA ILE A 100 -5.72 -2.40 -2.83
C ILE A 100 -6.17 -2.08 -4.25
N ASN A 101 -5.22 -1.74 -5.11
CA ASN A 101 -5.52 -1.54 -6.52
C ASN A 101 -5.41 -2.88 -7.27
N ASN A 102 -6.53 -3.33 -7.82
CA ASN A 102 -6.62 -4.57 -8.57
C ASN A 102 -6.54 -4.35 -10.08
N LEU A 103 -6.43 -3.10 -10.54
CA LEU A 103 -6.21 -2.83 -11.96
C LEU A 103 -4.79 -3.27 -12.33
N PRO A 104 -4.62 -3.95 -13.48
CA PRO A 104 -3.29 -4.21 -14.00
C PRO A 104 -2.57 -2.88 -14.11
N ARG A 105 -1.37 -2.82 -13.53
CA ARG A 105 -0.56 -1.60 -13.47
C ARG A 105 -0.28 -1.15 -14.90
N ALA A 106 -1.12 -0.25 -15.42
CA ALA A 106 -0.93 0.31 -16.74
C ALA A 106 0.45 0.96 -16.74
N GLU A 107 1.36 0.44 -17.56
CA GLU A 107 2.63 1.09 -17.83
C GLU A 107 2.29 2.45 -18.43
N GLY A 108 2.42 3.52 -17.64
CA GLY A 108 2.45 4.88 -18.16
C GLY A 108 1.37 5.87 -17.73
N ASN A 109 0.35 5.55 -16.93
CA ASN A 109 -0.65 6.58 -16.56
C ASN A 109 -0.37 7.33 -15.25
N ILE A 110 -0.46 8.65 -15.38
CA ILE A 110 0.10 9.73 -14.57
C ILE A 110 -1.01 10.31 -13.68
N CYS A 111 -0.77 10.39 -12.37
CA CYS A 111 -0.99 11.63 -11.61
C CYS A 111 -0.46 11.55 -10.17
N HIS A 112 0.30 12.59 -9.81
CA HIS A 112 0.83 12.96 -8.49
C HIS A 112 1.99 12.15 -7.87
N ARG A 113 3.19 12.72 -8.04
CA ARG A 113 4.45 12.63 -7.26
C ARG A 113 5.43 11.48 -7.56
N ASP A 114 6.45 11.80 -8.35
CA ASP A 114 7.67 10.98 -8.54
C ASP A 114 8.29 10.52 -7.21
N LYS A 115 8.25 11.37 -6.17
CA LYS A 115 8.76 11.07 -4.83
C LYS A 115 8.07 9.89 -4.15
N GLU A 116 6.76 9.72 -4.33
CA GLU A 116 6.04 8.60 -3.72
C GLU A 116 6.42 7.30 -4.43
N LYS A 117 6.54 7.35 -5.77
CA LYS A 117 7.04 6.20 -6.55
C LYS A 117 8.46 5.82 -6.14
N GLU A 118 9.33 6.78 -5.90
CA GLU A 118 10.71 6.55 -5.43
C GLU A 118 10.72 5.93 -4.03
N LYS A 119 9.91 6.43 -3.09
CA LYS A 119 9.73 5.81 -1.75
C LYS A 119 9.23 4.37 -1.86
N MET A 120 8.27 4.10 -2.74
CA MET A 120 7.80 2.74 -3.00
C MET A 120 8.91 1.84 -3.56
N GLY A 121 9.82 2.38 -4.38
CA GLY A 121 11.01 1.66 -4.83
C GLY A 121 11.94 1.26 -3.68
N LEU A 122 12.24 2.20 -2.77
CA LEU A 122 13.02 1.91 -1.57
C LEU A 122 12.32 0.88 -0.67
N LEU A 123 11.00 1.00 -0.50
CA LEU A 123 10.21 0.04 0.25
C LEU A 123 10.33 -1.36 -0.33
N LEU A 124 10.21 -1.54 -1.65
CA LEU A 124 10.36 -2.83 -2.29
C LEU A 124 11.75 -3.44 -2.03
N ILE A 125 12.81 -2.62 -2.09
CA ILE A 125 14.17 -3.06 -1.77
C ILE A 125 14.27 -3.54 -0.32
N ILE A 126 13.67 -2.84 0.64
CA ILE A 126 13.64 -3.24 2.05
C ILE A 126 12.86 -4.55 2.22
N LEU A 127 11.68 -4.65 1.62
CA LEU A 127 10.85 -5.87 1.66
C LEU A 127 11.60 -7.07 1.05
N SER A 128 12.31 -6.88 -0.06
CA SER A 128 13.21 -7.88 -0.65
C SER A 128 14.28 -8.34 0.33
N PHE A 129 14.98 -7.42 0.99
CA PHE A 129 16.03 -7.75 1.93
C PHE A 129 15.50 -8.54 3.14
N ILE A 130 14.37 -8.12 3.72
CA ILE A 130 13.72 -8.84 4.82
C ILE A 130 13.33 -10.25 4.37
N PHE A 131 12.75 -10.39 3.18
CA PHE A 131 12.36 -11.68 2.64
C PHE A 131 13.57 -12.61 2.47
N MET A 132 14.66 -12.09 1.89
CA MET A 132 15.91 -12.85 1.70
C MET A 132 16.58 -13.25 3.01
N LYS A 133 16.37 -12.50 4.10
CA LYS A 133 16.87 -12.81 5.45
C LYS A 133 15.96 -13.74 6.25
N GLY A 134 14.96 -14.37 5.63
CA GLY A 134 14.05 -15.30 6.31
C GLY A 134 12.82 -14.63 6.92
N ASN A 135 12.35 -13.52 6.33
CA ASN A 135 11.15 -12.73 6.71
C ASN A 135 11.28 -11.87 7.97
N SER A 136 12.45 -11.84 8.62
CA SER A 136 12.69 -10.97 9.79
C SER A 136 14.15 -10.58 9.86
N VAL A 137 14.45 -9.33 10.21
CA VAL A 137 15.82 -8.82 10.31
C VAL A 137 15.97 -7.88 11.50
N LYS A 138 17.09 -7.91 12.21
CA LYS A 138 17.40 -6.92 13.24
C LYS A 138 17.50 -5.53 12.63
N ASP A 139 17.12 -4.50 13.37
CA ASP A 139 17.21 -3.11 12.92
C ASP A 139 18.63 -2.73 12.48
N SER A 140 19.66 -3.13 13.25
CA SER A 140 21.08 -2.95 12.92
C SER A 140 21.43 -3.44 11.52
N ALA A 141 21.07 -4.68 11.19
CA ALA A 141 21.34 -5.28 9.89
C ALA A 141 20.58 -4.58 8.74
N LEU A 142 19.37 -4.06 8.99
CA LEU A 142 18.66 -3.24 8.01
C LEU A 142 19.38 -1.91 7.77
N TRP A 143 19.84 -1.25 8.82
CA TRP A 143 20.57 0.02 8.70
C TRP A 143 21.92 -0.14 8.01
N GLU A 144 22.65 -1.22 8.30
CA GLU A 144 23.89 -1.57 7.60
C GLU A 144 23.63 -1.80 6.11
N PHE A 145 22.60 -2.56 5.77
CA PHE A 145 22.20 -2.77 4.38
C PHE A 145 21.88 -1.46 3.67
N LEU A 146 21.09 -0.56 4.28
CA LEU A 146 20.77 0.74 3.70
C LEU A 146 22.01 1.63 3.53
N ASN A 147 22.96 1.59 4.47
CA ASN A 147 24.24 2.29 4.33
C ASN A 147 25.04 1.82 3.11
N LEU A 148 25.01 0.52 2.81
CA LEU A 148 25.66 -0.04 1.63
C LEU A 148 25.00 0.45 0.32
N LEU A 149 23.69 0.75 0.35
CA LEU A 149 22.99 1.40 -0.75
C LEU A 149 23.26 2.92 -0.84
N ARG A 150 24.14 3.46 0.01
CA ARG A 150 24.39 4.90 0.18
C ARG A 150 23.16 5.68 0.66
N VAL A 151 22.23 4.99 1.34
CA VAL A 151 21.03 5.56 1.95
C VAL A 151 21.22 5.60 3.47
N TYR A 152 21.72 6.74 3.97
CA TYR A 152 22.16 6.84 5.36
C TYR A 152 21.00 7.20 6.33
N PRO A 153 20.72 6.40 7.37
CA PRO A 153 19.70 6.72 8.36
C PRO A 153 20.07 7.94 9.19
N GLY A 154 19.10 8.79 9.51
CA GLY A 154 19.29 10.01 10.31
C GLY A 154 19.91 11.20 9.56
N LYS A 155 20.25 11.05 8.27
CA LYS A 155 20.64 12.16 7.39
C LYS A 155 19.49 12.48 6.43
N GLN A 156 19.35 13.77 6.07
CA GLN A 156 18.39 14.20 5.06
C GLN A 156 18.84 13.73 3.67
N HIS A 157 18.09 12.82 3.06
CA HIS A 157 18.25 12.39 1.68
C HIS A 157 17.42 13.27 0.75
N ARG A 158 17.96 13.68 -0.41
CA ARG A 158 17.27 14.57 -1.36
C ARG A 158 15.90 14.06 -1.80
N VAL A 159 15.78 12.73 -1.95
CA VAL A 159 14.57 12.05 -2.40
C VAL A 159 13.72 11.56 -1.23
N PHE A 160 14.35 10.96 -0.21
CA PHE A 160 13.66 10.19 0.83
C PHE A 160 13.43 11.00 2.12
N GLY A 161 14.02 12.19 2.23
CA GLY A 161 14.05 12.95 3.48
C GLY A 161 14.83 12.20 4.57
N ASP A 162 14.33 12.23 5.80
CA ASP A 162 14.89 11.44 6.90
C ASP A 162 14.51 9.96 6.74
N VAL A 163 15.46 9.16 6.27
CA VAL A 163 15.28 7.73 6.01
C VAL A 163 14.89 6.96 7.27
N ARG A 164 15.39 7.38 8.45
CA ARG A 164 15.05 6.68 9.70
C ARG A 164 13.56 6.84 9.97
N LYS A 165 13.05 8.07 9.92
CA LYS A 165 11.61 8.34 10.07
C LYS A 165 10.76 7.71 8.97
N LEU A 166 11.24 7.70 7.73
CA LEU A 166 10.54 7.03 6.63
C LEU A 166 10.33 5.54 6.93
N VAL A 167 11.35 4.85 7.43
CA VAL A 167 11.27 3.41 7.71
C VAL A 167 10.55 3.13 9.03
N THR A 168 10.87 3.83 10.13
CA THR A 168 10.30 3.55 11.46
C THR A 168 8.91 4.11 11.67
N ASP A 169 8.60 5.23 11.01
CA ASP A 169 7.34 5.93 11.20
C ASP A 169 6.47 5.70 9.97
N GLU A 170 6.85 6.20 8.79
CA GLU A 170 5.95 6.21 7.64
C GLU A 170 5.58 4.80 7.16
N PHE A 171 6.54 3.94 6.82
CA PHE A 171 6.26 2.58 6.36
C PHE A 171 5.60 1.67 7.41
N VAL A 172 5.88 1.90 8.70
CA VAL A 172 5.22 1.20 9.80
C VAL A 172 3.78 1.69 9.99
N HIS A 173 3.54 3.00 9.91
CA HIS A 173 2.19 3.57 9.99
C HIS A 173 1.35 3.18 8.78
N GLN A 174 1.94 3.07 7.60
CA GLN A 174 1.31 2.56 6.38
C GLN A 174 1.10 1.04 6.40
N LYS A 175 1.61 0.32 7.42
CA LYS A 175 1.50 -1.14 7.60
C LYS A 175 2.22 -1.97 6.55
N TYR A 176 3.20 -1.40 5.87
CA TYR A 176 4.11 -2.17 5.02
C TYR A 176 5.20 -2.88 5.82
N LEU A 177 5.62 -2.30 6.94
CA LEU A 177 6.59 -2.87 7.87
C LEU A 177 5.97 -3.02 9.26
N GLU A 178 6.44 -4.01 9.99
CA GLU A 178 6.23 -4.13 11.43
C GLU A 178 7.57 -4.06 12.15
N MET A 179 7.64 -3.18 13.16
CA MET A 179 8.78 -3.05 14.05
C MET A 179 8.42 -3.69 15.39
N ILE A 180 9.12 -4.76 15.76
CA ILE A 180 8.84 -5.55 16.95
C ILE A 180 10.04 -5.47 17.89
N SER A 181 9.80 -5.16 19.16
CA SER A 181 10.85 -5.23 20.18
C SER A 181 11.23 -6.68 20.46
N ILE A 182 12.53 -6.96 20.52
CA ILE A 182 13.04 -8.29 20.87
C ILE A 182 12.94 -8.43 22.40
N PRO A 183 12.18 -9.41 22.93
CA PRO A 183 12.08 -9.62 24.37
C PRO A 183 13.44 -9.89 25.01
N LEU A 184 13.60 -9.46 26.27
CA LEU A 184 14.75 -9.81 27.10
C LEU A 184 16.12 -9.30 26.57
N THR A 185 16.12 -8.22 25.78
CA THR A 185 17.34 -7.53 25.35
C THR A 185 17.56 -6.26 26.17
N ASP A 186 18.78 -6.07 26.67
CA ASP A 186 19.25 -4.84 27.33
C ASP A 186 20.59 -4.42 26.71
N PRO A 187 20.64 -3.31 25.94
CA PRO A 187 19.56 -2.38 25.65
C PRO A 187 18.46 -2.97 24.75
N ARG A 188 17.28 -2.34 24.75
CA ARG A 188 16.12 -2.79 23.96
C ARG A 188 16.45 -2.82 22.46
N GLU A 189 16.43 -4.01 21.88
CA GLU A 189 16.63 -4.23 20.44
C GLU A 189 15.28 -4.35 19.70
N PHE A 190 15.33 -4.10 18.38
CA PHE A 190 14.16 -4.22 17.50
C PHE A 190 14.47 -5.08 16.28
N LYS A 191 13.42 -5.68 15.72
CA LYS A 191 13.45 -6.36 14.44
C LYS A 191 12.34 -5.85 13.52
N PHE A 192 12.61 -5.87 12.22
CA PHE A 192 11.67 -5.57 11.16
C PHE A 192 11.20 -6.84 10.47
N GLN A 193 9.91 -6.88 10.18
CA GLN A 193 9.28 -7.89 9.32
C GLN A 193 8.28 -7.21 8.38
N TRP A 194 7.76 -7.98 7.43
CA TRP A 194 6.67 -7.49 6.56
C TRP A 194 5.44 -7.19 7.40
N GLY A 195 4.78 -6.08 7.09
CA GLY A 195 3.49 -5.75 7.67
C GLY A 195 2.32 -6.27 6.83
N PRO A 196 1.11 -6.23 7.40
CA PRO A 196 -0.05 -6.86 6.78
C PRO A 196 -0.49 -6.19 5.47
N ARG A 197 -0.13 -4.92 5.22
CA ARG A 197 -0.36 -4.33 3.89
C ARG A 197 0.57 -4.92 2.84
N ALA A 198 1.85 -5.14 3.17
CA ALA A 198 2.81 -5.70 2.23
C ALA A 198 2.37 -7.09 1.76
N GLU A 199 1.89 -7.93 2.68
CA GLU A 199 1.37 -9.27 2.36
C GLU A 199 0.15 -9.28 1.43
N LYS A 200 -0.59 -8.17 1.38
CA LYS A 200 -1.78 -8.02 0.54
C LYS A 200 -1.50 -7.35 -0.80
N GLU A 201 -0.59 -6.39 -0.83
CA GLU A 201 -0.25 -5.63 -2.05
C GLU A 201 0.84 -6.28 -2.91
N THR A 202 1.65 -7.19 -2.36
CA THR A 202 2.70 -7.88 -3.11
C THR A 202 2.85 -9.33 -2.67
N SER A 203 3.34 -10.18 -3.57
CA SER A 203 3.74 -11.55 -3.23
C SER A 203 5.26 -11.69 -3.12
N LYS A 204 5.70 -12.75 -2.42
CA LYS A 204 7.12 -13.17 -2.39
C LYS A 204 7.68 -13.41 -3.80
N LYS A 205 6.84 -13.90 -4.71
CA LYS A 205 7.17 -14.11 -6.13
C LYS A 205 7.42 -12.78 -6.85
N ASP A 206 6.60 -11.76 -6.61
CA ASP A 206 6.78 -10.44 -7.21
C ASP A 206 8.08 -9.78 -6.74
N VAL A 207 8.40 -9.96 -5.46
CA VAL A 207 9.66 -9.51 -4.86
C VAL A 207 10.85 -10.25 -5.46
N LEU A 208 10.78 -11.56 -5.67
CA LEU A 208 11.83 -12.33 -6.36
C LEU A 208 12.01 -11.88 -7.81
N ASN A 209 10.92 -11.63 -8.53
CA ASN A 209 10.96 -11.11 -9.91
C ASN A 209 11.62 -9.73 -9.95
N PHE A 210 11.32 -8.86 -8.98
CA PHE A 210 11.99 -7.57 -8.84
C PHE A 210 13.49 -7.74 -8.59
N VAL A 211 13.87 -8.56 -7.61
CA VAL A 211 15.27 -8.85 -7.27
C VAL A 211 16.04 -9.40 -8.48
N ALA A 212 15.44 -10.31 -9.25
CA ALA A 212 16.05 -10.88 -10.45
C ALA A 212 16.39 -9.80 -11.49
N LYS A 213 15.51 -8.80 -11.68
CA LYS A 213 15.74 -7.66 -12.59
C LYS A 213 16.86 -6.74 -12.12
N VAL A 214 16.99 -6.51 -10.81
CA VAL A 214 18.02 -5.62 -10.24
C VAL A 214 19.34 -6.33 -9.92
N ARG A 215 19.37 -7.67 -9.87
CA ARG A 215 20.56 -8.49 -9.54
C ARG A 215 21.86 -8.05 -10.25
N PRO A 216 21.87 -7.69 -11.54
CA PRO A 216 23.10 -7.23 -12.20
C PRO A 216 23.76 -6.03 -11.52
N PHE A 217 22.99 -5.21 -10.80
CA PHE A 217 23.47 -4.01 -10.10
C PHE A 217 23.94 -4.27 -8.65
N TRP A 218 23.53 -5.38 -8.04
CA TRP A 218 23.62 -5.55 -6.59
C TRP A 218 24.18 -6.91 -6.13
N GLY A 219 24.56 -7.81 -7.07
CA GLY A 219 24.90 -9.21 -6.79
C GLY A 219 25.87 -9.46 -5.64
N HIS A 220 26.88 -8.60 -5.44
CA HIS A 220 27.84 -8.75 -4.34
C HIS A 220 27.25 -8.41 -2.96
N LEU A 221 26.30 -7.47 -2.89
CA LEU A 221 25.70 -7.00 -1.65
C LEU A 221 24.78 -8.06 -1.01
N TRP A 222 24.16 -8.87 -1.87
CA TRP A 222 23.25 -9.93 -1.45
C TRP A 222 23.99 -11.20 -0.99
N VAL A 223 25.19 -11.47 -1.52
CA VAL A 223 25.99 -12.66 -1.20
C VAL A 223 26.78 -12.50 0.10
N LEU A 224 27.24 -11.28 0.42
CA LEU A 224 27.96 -11.01 1.68
C LEU A 224 27.07 -11.16 2.94
N GLY A 225 25.76 -11.32 2.77
CA GLY A 225 24.81 -11.43 3.86
C GLY A 225 24.49 -12.86 4.35
N ASP A 226 24.77 -13.93 3.61
CA ASP A 226 24.43 -15.28 4.09
C ASP A 226 25.24 -16.39 3.39
N SER A 227 25.98 -17.17 4.19
CA SER A 227 26.64 -18.41 3.77
C SER A 227 25.70 -19.63 3.77
N ARG A 228 24.38 -19.46 3.96
CA ARG A 228 23.44 -20.58 4.11
C ARG A 228 22.12 -20.51 3.34
N ALA A 229 21.84 -19.48 2.55
CA ALA A 229 20.66 -19.48 1.67
C ALA A 229 20.89 -20.40 0.46
N ARG A 230 20.80 -21.73 0.66
CA ARG A 230 20.50 -22.66 -0.43
C ARG A 230 19.06 -22.39 -0.88
N PHE A 231 18.95 -21.88 -2.09
CA PHE A 231 17.70 -21.77 -2.81
C PHE A 231 17.33 -23.17 -3.31
N ASP A 232 16.38 -23.83 -2.65
CA ASP A 232 15.65 -24.91 -3.30
C ASP A 232 14.42 -24.29 -3.98
N ALA A 233 14.34 -24.56 -5.29
CA ALA A 233 13.44 -23.96 -6.26
C ALA A 233 12.00 -24.48 -6.16
#